data_AF-A0A2W6Z8Y5-F1
#
_entry.id   AF-A0A2W6Z8Y5-F1
#
_cell.length_a   1.000
_cell.length_b   1.000
_cell.length_c   1.000
_cell.angle_alpha   90.00
_cell.angle_beta   90.00
_cell.angle_gamma   90.00
#
_symmetry.space_group_name_H-M   'P 1'
#
loop_
_entity.id
_entity.type
_entity.pdbx_description
1 polymer ?
#
loop_
_entity_poly.entity_id
_entity_poly.type
_entity_poly.pdbx_seq_one_letter_code
_entity_poly.pdbx_strand_id
1 'polypeptide(L)' 'MRTPPERNPNQLFNNADSFGIVFDEAWRRHNLENPNHALSRAEKLELILGQLAGHPFAESSPELIRQVAEFRLRLLRL' A
#
# COMPACT_ATOMS: atom_id res chain seq x y z
N MET A 1 -13.56 -12.53 -33.09
CA MET A 1 -14.02 -12.42 -31.69
C MET A 1 -12.87 -11.82 -30.89
N ARG A 2 -13.02 -10.63 -30.28
CA ARG A 2 -12.02 -10.11 -29.35
C ARG A 2 -12.41 -10.61 -27.96
N THR A 3 -11.69 -11.58 -27.43
CA THR A 3 -11.76 -11.89 -26.00
C THR A 3 -11.42 -10.62 -25.23
N PRO A 4 -12.26 -10.18 -24.26
CA PRO A 4 -11.85 -9.10 -23.38
C PRO A 4 -10.59 -9.57 -22.64
N PRO A 5 -9.58 -8.71 -22.44
CA PRO A 5 -8.42 -9.11 -21.65
C PRO A 5 -8.92 -9.54 -20.28
N GLU A 6 -8.55 -10.75 -19.86
CA GLU A 6 -8.77 -11.22 -18.50
C GLU A 6 -8.14 -10.19 -17.57
N ARG A 7 -8.98 -9.38 -16.90
CA ARG A 7 -8.55 -8.50 -15.83
C ARG A 7 -8.05 -9.41 -14.71
N ASN A 8 -6.75 -9.64 -14.67
CA ASN A 8 -6.13 -10.34 -13.57
C ASN A 8 -6.45 -9.54 -12.29
N PRO A 9 -7.21 -10.09 -11.33
CA PRO A 9 -7.54 -9.37 -10.10
C PRO A 9 -6.30 -9.08 -9.24
N ASN A 10 -5.17 -9.75 -9.54
CA ASN A 10 -3.85 -9.54 -8.96
C ASN A 10 -2.95 -8.60 -9.78
N GLN A 11 -3.49 -7.90 -10.77
CA GLN A 11 -2.71 -6.97 -11.57
C GLN A 11 -2.34 -5.75 -10.73
N LEU A 12 -1.07 -5.65 -10.35
CA LEU A 12 -0.50 -4.47 -9.73
C LEU A 12 -0.25 -3.43 -10.83
N PHE A 13 -0.93 -2.28 -10.72
CA PHE A 13 -0.72 -1.18 -11.65
C PHE A 13 0.36 -0.24 -11.12
N ASN A 14 1.13 0.35 -12.03
CA ASN A 14 2.05 1.43 -11.71
C ASN A 14 1.29 2.76 -11.50
N ASN A 15 0.42 2.82 -10.50
CA ASN A 15 -0.29 4.04 -10.12
C ASN A 15 -0.55 4.10 -8.60
N ALA A 16 -0.81 5.31 -8.11
CA ALA A 16 -1.05 5.58 -6.70
C ALA A 16 -2.30 4.86 -6.15
N ASP A 17 -3.32 4.65 -6.99
CA ASP A 17 -4.56 3.99 -6.57
C ASP A 17 -4.33 2.50 -6.28
N SER A 18 -3.66 1.78 -7.19
CA SER A 18 -3.27 0.39 -6.99
C SER A 18 -2.34 0.23 -5.80
N PHE A 19 -1.36 1.14 -5.66
CA PHE A 19 -0.50 1.15 -4.47
C PHE A 19 -1.31 1.37 -3.18
N GLY A 20 -2.27 2.29 -3.19
CA GLY A 20 -3.12 2.59 -2.05
C GLY A 20 -3.99 1.41 -1.60
N ILE A 21 -4.42 0.55 -2.53
CA ILE A 21 -5.17 -0.68 -2.21
C ILE A 21 -4.27 -1.67 -1.46
N VAL A 22 -3.07 -1.94 -1.97
CA VAL A 22 -2.11 -2.87 -1.34
C VAL A 22 -1.60 -2.32 -0.01
N PHE A 23 -1.38 -1.01 0.09
CA PHE A 23 -1.02 -0.33 1.34
C PHE A 23 -2.08 -0.54 2.43
N ASP A 24 -3.35 -0.31 2.09
CA ASP A 24 -4.46 -0.45 3.02
C ASP A 24 -4.61 -1.90 3.52
N GLU A 25 -4.44 -2.87 2.62
CA GLU A 25 -4.42 -4.28 2.97
C GLU A 25 -3.26 -4.61 3.91
N ALA A 26 -2.03 -4.20 3.58
CA ALA A 26 -0.85 -4.41 4.42
C ALA A 26 -1.02 -3.77 5.82
N TRP A 27 -1.61 -2.56 5.88
CA TRP A 27 -1.88 -1.87 7.13
C TRP A 27 -2.89 -2.60 8.02
N ARG A 28 -3.98 -3.11 7.41
CA ARG A 28 -4.99 -3.92 8.11
C ARG A 28 -4.42 -5.24 8.58
N ARG A 29 -3.68 -5.97 7.73
CA ARG A 29 -3.01 -7.23 8.11
C ARG A 29 -2.06 -7.01 9.29
N HIS A 30 -1.22 -5.99 9.23
CA HIS A 30 -0.32 -5.67 10.34
C HIS A 30 -1.07 -5.31 11.64
N ASN A 31 -2.21 -4.62 11.56
CA ASN A 31 -3.05 -4.35 12.74
C ASN A 31 -3.70 -5.61 13.31
N LEU A 32 -4.11 -6.55 12.44
CA LEU A 32 -4.72 -7.81 12.85
C LEU A 32 -3.69 -8.76 13.48
N GLU A 33 -2.49 -8.84 12.92
CA GLU A 33 -1.44 -9.72 13.43
C GLU A 33 -0.76 -9.14 14.68
N ASN A 34 -0.71 -7.82 14.80
CA ASN A 34 -0.07 -7.14 15.93
C ASN A 34 -1.01 -6.10 16.58
N PRO A 35 -2.12 -6.52 17.20
CA PRO A 35 -3.10 -5.60 17.79
C PRO A 35 -2.54 -4.78 18.97
N ASN A 36 -1.47 -5.25 19.62
CA ASN A 36 -0.79 -4.60 20.74
C ASN A 36 0.59 -4.05 20.37
N HIS A 37 0.87 -3.83 19.08
CA HIS A 37 2.16 -3.29 18.68
C HIS A 37 2.31 -1.85 19.20
N ALA A 38 3.27 -1.61 20.09
CA ALA A 38 3.58 -0.28 20.63
C ALA A 38 4.31 0.63 19.60
N LEU A 39 4.26 0.29 18.31
CA LEU A 39 4.84 1.13 17.27
C LEU A 39 4.00 2.37 17.07
N SER A 40 4.68 3.51 17.02
CA SER A 40 4.08 4.75 16.56
C SER A 40 3.64 4.62 15.10
N ARG A 41 2.63 5.41 14.71
CA ARG A 41 2.13 5.46 13.32
C ARG A 41 3.24 5.64 12.29
N ALA A 42 4.24 6.46 12.60
CA ALA A 42 5.41 6.69 11.75
C ALA A 42 6.27 5.41 11.56
N GLU A 43 6.58 4.70 12.64
CA GLU A 43 7.36 3.45 12.57
C GLU A 43 6.65 2.39 11.73
N LYS A 44 5.33 2.24 11.94
CA LYS A 44 4.52 1.30 11.18
C LYS A 44 4.45 1.69 9.70
N LEU A 45 4.39 2.98 9.40
CA LEU A 45 4.44 3.49 8.04
C LEU A 45 5.74 3.09 7.36
N GLU A 46 6.89 3.29 7.99
CA GLU A 46 8.19 2.93 7.39
C GLU A 46 8.34 1.41 7.18
N LEU A 47 7.85 0.60 8.12
CA LEU A 47 7.84 -0.86 8.00
C LEU A 47 7.00 -1.32 6.79
N ILE A 48 5.79 -0.77 6.65
CA ILE A 48 4.91 -1.12 5.53
C ILE A 48 5.44 -0.58 4.21
N LEU A 49 5.99 0.64 4.17
CA LEU A 49 6.65 1.17 2.98
C LEU A 49 7.83 0.28 2.55
N GLY A 50 8.61 -0.25 3.50
CA GLY A 50 9.67 -1.22 3.23
C GLY A 50 9.15 -2.52 2.61
N GLN A 51 8.02 -3.06 3.09
CA GLN A 51 7.40 -4.24 2.47
C GLN A 51 6.86 -3.97 1.07
N LEU A 52 6.41 -2.74 0.80
CA LEU A 52 5.83 -2.34 -0.48
C LEU A 52 6.85 -1.76 -1.47
N ALA A 53 8.14 -1.74 -1.12
CA ALA A 53 9.19 -1.20 -1.97
C ALA A 53 9.32 -1.95 -3.32
N GLY A 54 8.90 -3.22 -3.38
CA GLY A 54 8.85 -4.01 -4.61
C GLY A 54 7.59 -3.81 -5.45
N HIS A 55 6.68 -2.90 -5.08
CA HIS A 55 5.51 -2.58 -5.89
C HIS A 55 5.93 -1.74 -7.11
N PRO A 56 5.36 -1.94 -8.32
CA PRO A 56 5.79 -1.20 -9.53
C PRO A 56 5.69 0.32 -9.38
N PHE A 57 4.70 0.82 -8.64
CA PHE A 57 4.60 2.24 -8.28
C PHE A 57 5.70 2.73 -7.34
N ALA A 58 6.18 1.88 -6.42
CA ALA A 58 7.28 2.21 -5.54
C ALA A 58 8.62 2.25 -6.28
N GLU A 59 8.81 1.36 -7.26
CA GLU A 59 9.98 1.41 -8.14
C GLU A 59 9.96 2.64 -9.05
N SER A 60 8.80 2.97 -9.60
CA SER A 60 8.65 4.08 -10.55
C SER A 60 8.60 5.46 -9.88
N SER A 61 8.13 5.55 -8.64
CA SER A 61 7.93 6.83 -7.93
C SER A 61 8.13 6.67 -6.41
N PRO A 62 9.36 6.32 -5.97
CA PRO A 62 9.66 6.09 -4.55
C PRO A 62 9.53 7.35 -3.68
N GLU A 63 9.62 8.54 -4.26
CA GLU A 63 9.40 9.80 -3.54
C GLU A 63 7.90 10.05 -3.22
N LEU A 64 7.00 9.50 -4.04
CA LEU A 64 5.56 9.70 -3.90
C LEU A 64 4.90 8.65 -2.99
N ILE A 65 5.52 7.47 -2.80
CA ILE A 65 4.92 6.41 -1.97
C ILE A 65 4.65 6.88 -0.54
N ARG A 66 5.55 7.70 0.02
CA ARG A 66 5.40 8.25 1.37
C ARG A 66 4.21 9.19 1.44
N GLN A 67 4.09 10.11 0.47
CA GLN A 67 2.96 11.04 0.40
C GLN A 67 1.63 10.31 0.21
N VAL A 68 1.59 9.29 -0.66
CA VAL A 68 0.38 8.48 -0.88
C VAL A 68 0.01 7.73 0.40
N ALA A 69 0.97 7.09 1.06
CA ALA A 69 0.73 6.35 2.29
C ALA A 69 0.27 7.27 3.44
N GLU A 70 0.89 8.43 3.64
CA GLU A 70 0.45 9.44 4.61
C GLU A 70 -0.98 9.94 4.32
N PHE A 71 -1.30 10.17 3.04
CA PHE A 71 -2.65 10.54 2.62
C PHE A 71 -3.67 9.44 2.95
N ARG A 72 -3.34 8.17 2.68
CA ARG A 72 -4.18 7.02 3.03
C ARG A 72 -4.41 6.91 4.54
N LEU A 73 -3.38 7.14 5.35
CA LEU A 73 -3.52 7.17 6.81
C LEU A 73 -4.47 8.25 7.30
N ARG A 74 -4.39 9.46 6.72
CA ARG A 74 -5.35 10.53 7.03
C ARG A 74 -6.78 10.15 6.65
N LEU A 75 -6.99 9.50 5.50
CA LEU A 75 -8.31 9.04 5.07
C LEU A 75 -8.91 7.98 5.99
N LEU A 76 -8.08 7.10 6.55
CA LEU A 76 -8.51 6.08 7.50
C LEU A 76 -8.83 6.65 8.89
N ARG A 77 -8.61 7.95 9.13
CA ARG A 77 -8.75 8.62 10.43
C ARG A 77 -8.02 7.91 11.57
N LEU A 78 -6.85 7.34 11.28
CA LEU A 78 -6.01 6.60 12.23
C LEU A 78 -4.94 7.48 12.88
#